data_AF-A0A955P3X3-F1
#
_entry.id   AF-A0A955P3X3-F1
#
_cell.length_a   1.000
_cell.length_b   1.000
_cell.length_c   1.000
_cell.angle_alpha   90.00
_cell.angle_beta   90.00
_cell.angle_gamma   90.00
#
_symmetry.space_group_name_H-M   'P 1'
#
loop_
_entity.id
_entity.type
_entity.pdbx_description
1 polymer ?
#
loop_
_entity_poly.entity_id
_entity_poly.type
_entity_poly.pdbx_seq_one_letter_code
_entity_poly.pdbx_strand_id
1 'polypeptide(L)'
;MPDVQLLTFFQISFLKKFCLPMSPEERETGLKDHTYGLLPAFLEGMLEGASGGTTIIDGNEPSYHYDSPQDFFEGSHFIGNTARYLIDQSLWGEYHRRVRTGQAVYVDEVMALRRPEHRGPAARMTEEERLLWLEHNFYWGLQTTDRYVWCYNEFLNWWDNGDITREEAEGMGMTWPRDCVPPISFQEALLSAKRKYERGGLLQIDLTSIMERVK
;
A
#
# COMPACT_ATOMS: atom_id res chain seq x y z
N MET A 1 4.90 -26.80 13.11
CA MET A 1 5.15 -25.36 13.31
C MET A 1 3.81 -24.64 13.27
N PRO A 2 3.64 -23.50 13.96
CA PRO A 2 2.40 -22.71 13.87
C PRO A 2 2.16 -22.20 12.44
N ASP A 3 0.89 -21.93 12.09
CA ASP A 3 0.51 -21.35 10.80
C ASP A 3 0.89 -19.85 10.77
N VAL A 4 2.16 -19.57 10.47
CA VAL A 4 2.71 -18.21 10.49
C VAL A 4 2.09 -17.35 9.39
N GLN A 5 1.71 -16.12 9.72
CA GLN A 5 1.33 -15.09 8.76
C GLN A 5 2.42 -14.03 8.76
N LEU A 6 3.17 -13.92 7.68
CA LEU A 6 4.25 -12.94 7.53
C LEU A 6 3.79 -11.78 6.65
N LEU A 7 3.46 -10.64 7.26
CA LEU A 7 3.23 -9.40 6.53
C LEU A 7 4.58 -8.73 6.23
N THR A 8 4.80 -8.43 4.96
CA THR A 8 5.92 -7.63 4.47
C THR A 8 5.35 -6.34 3.90
N PHE A 9 6.06 -5.21 4.01
CA PHE A 9 5.58 -3.96 3.40
C PHE A 9 5.54 -4.06 1.87
N PHE A 10 6.54 -4.73 1.31
CA PHE A 10 6.59 -5.14 -0.09
C PHE A 10 7.38 -6.45 -0.22
N GLN A 11 7.14 -7.16 -1.31
CA GLN A 11 8.03 -8.20 -1.84
C GLN A 11 8.30 -7.93 -3.32
N ILE A 12 7.92 -8.87 -4.19
CA ILE A 12 8.18 -8.81 -5.62
C ILE A 12 7.31 -7.74 -6.29
N SER A 13 6.23 -7.26 -5.65
CA SER A 13 5.50 -6.05 -6.04
C SER A 13 6.42 -4.87 -6.37
N PHE A 14 7.51 -4.71 -5.62
CA PHE A 14 8.48 -3.63 -5.81
C PHE A 14 9.38 -3.79 -7.05
N LEU A 15 9.39 -4.99 -7.65
CA LEU A 15 10.20 -5.38 -8.80
C LEU A 15 9.38 -5.52 -10.09
N LYS A 16 8.17 -4.94 -10.15
CA LYS A 16 7.23 -5.04 -11.30
C LYS A 16 7.88 -4.87 -12.67
N LYS A 17 8.83 -3.92 -12.80
CA LYS A 17 9.54 -3.66 -14.07
C LYS A 17 10.28 -4.88 -14.62
N PHE A 18 10.81 -5.75 -13.76
CA PHE A 18 11.61 -6.91 -14.17
C PHE A 18 10.76 -8.11 -14.61
N CYS A 19 9.45 -8.10 -14.33
CA CYS A 19 8.51 -9.10 -14.83
C CYS A 19 8.03 -8.81 -16.27
N LEU A 20 8.35 -7.65 -16.82
CA LEU A 20 7.99 -7.33 -18.21
C LEU A 20 8.83 -8.15 -19.20
N PRO A 21 8.36 -8.36 -20.44
CA PRO A 21 9.16 -8.99 -21.48
C PRO A 21 10.48 -8.25 -21.71
N MET A 22 11.59 -8.94 -21.48
CA MET A 22 12.97 -8.48 -21.69
C MET A 22 13.90 -9.69 -21.83
N SER A 23 15.13 -9.48 -22.31
CA SER A 23 16.09 -10.58 -22.38
C SER A 23 16.51 -11.06 -20.98
N PRO A 24 16.90 -12.34 -20.81
CA PRO A 24 17.45 -12.83 -19.56
C PRO A 24 18.65 -12.01 -19.08
N GLU A 25 19.54 -11.61 -19.99
CA GLU A 25 20.75 -10.85 -19.68
C GLU A 25 20.43 -9.42 -19.18
N GLU A 26 19.45 -8.75 -19.81
CA GLU A 26 18.96 -7.45 -19.35
C GLU A 26 18.35 -7.54 -17.96
N ARG A 27 17.54 -8.58 -17.73
CA ARG A 27 16.92 -8.79 -16.41
C ARG A 27 17.97 -9.03 -15.33
N GLU A 28 18.93 -9.92 -15.59
CA GLU A 28 19.98 -10.25 -14.63
C GLU A 28 20.83 -9.03 -14.29
N THR A 29 21.26 -8.27 -15.29
CA THR A 29 22.03 -7.03 -15.10
C THR A 29 21.21 -6.02 -14.29
N GLY A 30 19.95 -5.81 -14.69
CA GLY A 30 19.07 -4.87 -14.01
C GLY A 30 18.78 -5.25 -12.56
N LEU A 31 18.63 -6.55 -12.24
CA LEU A 31 18.47 -7.02 -10.88
C LEU A 31 19.76 -6.85 -10.06
N LYS A 32 20.94 -7.16 -10.62
CA LYS A 32 22.23 -6.97 -9.94
C LYS A 32 22.45 -5.53 -9.48
N ASP A 33 22.04 -4.56 -10.29
CA ASP A 33 22.20 -3.13 -10.00
C ASP A 33 21.06 -2.54 -9.17
N HIS A 34 20.00 -3.31 -8.89
CA HIS A 34 18.85 -2.84 -8.13
C HIS A 34 19.07 -3.00 -6.62
N THR A 35 18.75 -1.97 -5.83
CA THR A 35 18.83 -2.00 -4.35
C THR A 35 18.10 -3.19 -3.72
N TYR A 36 17.02 -3.64 -4.38
CA TYR A 36 16.21 -4.79 -3.95
C TYR A 36 16.36 -6.03 -4.85
N GLY A 37 17.47 -6.14 -5.60
CA GLY A 37 17.71 -7.21 -6.56
C GLY A 37 17.70 -8.64 -5.99
N LEU A 38 17.96 -8.78 -4.69
CA LEU A 38 17.99 -10.07 -3.99
C LEU A 38 16.63 -10.53 -3.46
N LEU A 39 15.57 -9.70 -3.55
CA LEU A 39 14.23 -10.09 -3.08
C LEU A 39 13.70 -11.39 -3.70
N PRO A 40 13.91 -11.69 -5.00
CA PRO A 40 13.43 -12.95 -5.56
C PRO A 40 14.08 -14.16 -4.89
N ALA A 41 15.41 -14.17 -4.74
CA ALA A 41 16.13 -15.26 -4.05
C ALA A 41 15.73 -15.37 -2.57
N PHE A 42 15.46 -14.25 -1.90
CA PHE A 42 14.96 -14.27 -0.52
C PHE A 42 13.56 -14.89 -0.44
N LEU A 43 12.68 -14.56 -1.39
CA LEU A 43 11.35 -15.18 -1.48
C LEU A 43 11.44 -16.68 -1.76
N GLU A 44 12.33 -17.12 -2.65
CA GLU A 44 12.57 -18.55 -2.90
C GLU A 44 12.90 -19.29 -1.61
N GLY A 45 13.88 -18.79 -0.83
CA GLY A 45 14.22 -19.38 0.46
C GLY A 45 13.07 -19.36 1.47
N MET A 46 12.24 -18.30 1.49
CA MET A 46 11.03 -18.27 2.32
C MET A 46 10.00 -19.32 1.90
N LEU A 47 9.82 -19.55 0.60
CA LEU A 47 8.89 -20.56 0.07
C LEU A 47 9.37 -21.98 0.36
N GLU A 48 10.66 -22.25 0.18
CA GLU A 48 11.28 -23.55 0.49
C GLU A 48 11.22 -23.88 1.99
N GLY A 49 11.46 -22.88 2.84
CA GLY A 49 11.40 -23.04 4.30
C GLY A 49 9.98 -23.03 4.87
N ALA A 50 8.98 -22.61 4.09
CA ALA A 50 7.60 -22.53 4.56
C ALA A 50 6.99 -23.92 4.75
N SER A 51 6.41 -24.16 5.93
CA SER A 51 5.72 -25.40 6.27
C SER A 51 4.32 -25.12 6.81
N GLY A 52 3.46 -26.14 6.86
CA GLY A 52 2.07 -25.99 7.32
C GLY A 52 1.31 -24.89 6.56
N GLY A 53 0.48 -24.13 7.26
CA GLY A 53 -0.32 -23.01 6.74
C GLY A 53 0.42 -21.67 6.63
N THR A 54 1.77 -21.66 6.62
CA THR A 54 2.53 -20.41 6.47
C THR A 54 2.09 -19.64 5.23
N THR A 55 1.76 -18.37 5.43
CA THR A 55 1.32 -17.41 4.42
C THR A 55 2.25 -16.20 4.42
N ILE A 56 2.66 -15.76 3.24
CA ILE A 56 3.49 -14.56 3.02
C ILE A 56 2.58 -13.52 2.37
N ILE A 57 2.43 -12.37 3.01
CA ILE A 57 1.61 -11.27 2.48
C ILE A 57 2.57 -10.21 1.92
N ASP A 58 2.53 -10.03 0.61
CA ASP A 58 3.16 -8.89 -0.06
C ASP A 58 2.27 -7.67 0.18
N GLY A 59 2.72 -6.73 1.02
CA GLY A 59 1.93 -5.58 1.45
C GLY A 59 1.64 -4.57 0.36
N ASN A 60 2.23 -4.73 -0.83
CA ASN A 60 2.06 -3.84 -1.97
C ASN A 60 2.31 -2.36 -1.61
N GLU A 61 3.43 -2.04 -0.97
CA GLU A 61 3.85 -0.64 -0.72
C GLU A 61 3.67 0.31 -1.92
N PRO A 62 3.90 -0.11 -3.19
CA PRO A 62 3.61 0.76 -4.35
C PRO A 62 2.17 1.32 -4.42
N SER A 63 1.20 0.69 -3.75
CA SER A 63 -0.19 1.18 -3.66
C SER A 63 -0.35 2.52 -2.94
N TYR A 64 0.69 3.00 -2.25
CA TYR A 64 0.74 4.39 -1.76
C TYR A 64 0.50 5.44 -2.83
N HIS A 65 0.82 5.12 -4.09
CA HIS A 65 0.70 6.03 -5.21
C HIS A 65 -0.49 5.73 -6.13
N TYR A 66 -1.37 4.81 -5.72
CA TYR A 66 -2.56 4.49 -6.50
C TYR A 66 -3.62 5.57 -6.35
N ASP A 67 -4.24 5.91 -7.47
CA ASP A 67 -5.31 6.91 -7.53
C ASP A 67 -6.46 6.52 -8.46
N SER A 68 -6.43 5.28 -8.95
CA SER A 68 -7.52 4.69 -9.71
C SER A 68 -7.86 3.28 -9.20
N PRO A 69 -9.11 2.81 -9.39
CA PRO A 69 -9.48 1.42 -9.10
C PRO A 69 -8.61 0.43 -9.88
N GLN A 70 -8.26 0.79 -11.12
CA GLN A 70 -7.47 -0.04 -12.02
C GLN A 70 -6.10 -0.36 -11.42
N ASP A 71 -5.43 0.62 -10.81
CA ASP A 71 -4.12 0.40 -10.20
C ASP A 71 -4.18 -0.66 -9.10
N PHE A 72 -5.22 -0.64 -8.26
CA PHE A 72 -5.43 -1.65 -7.21
C PHE A 72 -5.64 -3.05 -7.79
N PHE A 73 -6.47 -3.19 -8.82
CA PHE A 73 -6.69 -4.47 -9.49
C PHE A 73 -5.42 -4.97 -10.20
N GLU A 74 -4.69 -4.09 -10.88
CA GLU A 74 -3.44 -4.45 -11.54
C GLU A 74 -2.37 -4.86 -10.54
N GLY A 75 -2.24 -4.16 -9.42
CA GLY A 75 -1.31 -4.51 -8.33
C GLY A 75 -1.62 -5.88 -7.75
N SER A 76 -2.89 -6.13 -7.41
CA SER A 76 -3.34 -7.43 -6.88
C SER A 76 -3.16 -8.57 -7.89
N HIS A 77 -3.52 -8.34 -9.16
CA HIS A 77 -3.31 -9.32 -10.21
C HIS A 77 -1.82 -9.61 -10.43
N PHE A 78 -0.98 -8.57 -10.40
CA PHE A 78 0.45 -8.69 -10.54
C PHE A 78 1.04 -9.57 -9.43
N ILE A 79 0.70 -9.30 -8.16
CA ILE A 79 1.19 -10.09 -7.02
C ILE A 79 0.67 -11.52 -7.09
N GLY A 80 -0.63 -11.73 -7.29
CA GLY A 80 -1.22 -13.08 -7.29
C GLY A 80 -0.77 -13.94 -8.48
N ASN A 81 -0.34 -13.31 -9.58
CA ASN A 81 -0.01 -14.01 -10.82
C ASN A 81 1.40 -13.67 -11.31
N THR A 82 1.59 -12.49 -11.86
CA THR A 82 2.77 -12.15 -12.69
C THR A 82 4.10 -12.17 -11.93
N ALA A 83 4.11 -11.80 -10.65
CA ALA A 83 5.32 -11.71 -9.84
C ALA A 83 6.11 -13.04 -9.75
N ARG A 84 5.45 -14.20 -9.87
CA ARG A 84 6.10 -15.51 -9.84
C ARG A 84 7.14 -15.72 -10.96
N TYR A 85 7.08 -14.94 -12.05
CA TYR A 85 8.05 -15.06 -13.14
C TYR A 85 9.48 -14.61 -12.76
N LEU A 86 9.67 -14.03 -11.57
CA LEU A 86 10.99 -13.67 -11.04
C LEU A 86 11.62 -14.75 -10.17
N ILE A 87 10.92 -15.87 -9.93
CA ILE A 87 11.43 -17.00 -9.13
C ILE A 87 11.43 -18.29 -9.94
N ASP A 88 12.14 -19.30 -9.44
CA ASP A 88 12.22 -20.63 -10.04
C ASP A 88 10.82 -21.25 -10.27
N GLN A 89 10.66 -21.86 -11.44
CA GLN A 89 9.38 -22.42 -11.87
C GLN A 89 8.87 -23.54 -10.96
N SER A 90 9.78 -24.31 -10.35
CA SER A 90 9.43 -25.38 -9.41
C SER A 90 8.71 -24.85 -8.16
N LEU A 91 8.90 -23.59 -7.80
CA LEU A 91 8.31 -22.94 -6.63
C LEU A 91 6.97 -22.27 -6.93
N TRP A 92 6.50 -22.21 -8.18
CA TRP A 92 5.23 -21.54 -8.51
C TRP A 92 4.01 -22.12 -7.79
N GLY A 93 4.02 -23.43 -7.53
CA GLY A 93 2.97 -24.09 -6.74
C GLY A 93 2.97 -23.65 -5.27
N GLU A 94 4.15 -23.48 -4.67
CA GLU A 94 4.29 -22.92 -3.31
C GLU A 94 3.89 -21.45 -3.28
N TYR A 95 4.34 -20.66 -4.27
CA TYR A 95 4.00 -19.26 -4.42
C TYR A 95 2.48 -19.05 -4.42
N HIS A 96 1.76 -19.74 -5.29
CA HIS A 96 0.30 -19.60 -5.38
C HIS A 96 -0.40 -20.00 -4.08
N ARG A 97 0.10 -21.04 -3.40
CA ARG A 97 -0.50 -21.51 -2.15
C ARG A 97 -0.28 -20.55 -0.99
N ARG A 98 0.87 -19.86 -0.95
CA ARG A 98 1.33 -19.14 0.24
C ARG A 98 1.34 -17.62 0.11
N VAL A 99 1.52 -17.09 -1.09
CA VAL A 99 1.60 -15.64 -1.31
C VAL A 99 0.20 -15.04 -1.40
N ARG A 100 -0.01 -13.96 -0.68
CA ARG A 100 -1.26 -13.20 -0.64
C ARG A 100 -0.99 -11.72 -0.85
N THR A 101 -1.96 -11.03 -1.42
CA THR A 101 -1.94 -9.59 -1.66
C THR A 101 -2.41 -8.85 -0.42
N GLY A 102 -1.53 -8.01 0.14
CA GLY A 102 -1.89 -6.89 1.00
C GLY A 102 -2.07 -5.61 0.16
N GLN A 103 -2.67 -4.59 0.75
CA GLN A 103 -2.72 -3.24 0.18
C GLN A 103 -2.30 -2.23 1.23
N ALA A 104 -1.63 -1.16 0.80
CA ALA A 104 -1.05 -0.16 1.67
C ALA A 104 -1.73 1.20 1.45
N VAL A 105 -1.98 1.92 2.54
CA VAL A 105 -2.49 3.31 2.48
C VAL A 105 -1.50 4.22 3.20
N TYR A 106 -0.88 5.14 2.46
CA TYR A 106 0.00 6.15 3.04
C TYR A 106 -0.82 7.36 3.47
N VAL A 107 -1.15 7.42 4.76
CA VAL A 107 -2.07 8.43 5.28
C VAL A 107 -1.49 9.84 5.13
N ASP A 108 -0.20 10.02 5.41
CA ASP A 108 0.42 11.35 5.37
C ASP A 108 0.47 11.93 3.95
N GLU A 109 0.60 11.07 2.94
CA GLU A 109 0.55 11.47 1.53
C GLU A 109 -0.86 11.98 1.20
N VAL A 110 -1.89 11.16 1.47
CA VAL A 110 -3.27 11.49 1.12
C VAL A 110 -3.79 12.70 1.90
N MET A 111 -3.39 12.85 3.17
CA MET A 111 -3.82 13.96 4.03
C MET A 111 -2.93 15.22 3.90
N ALA A 112 -1.93 15.21 3.02
CA ALA A 112 -0.96 16.29 2.82
C ALA A 112 -0.18 16.68 4.11
N LEU A 113 0.09 15.70 4.97
CA LEU A 113 0.84 15.88 6.23
C LEU A 113 2.36 15.83 6.02
N ARG A 114 2.81 15.29 4.88
CA ARG A 114 4.23 15.27 4.52
C ARG A 114 4.82 16.67 4.44
N ARG A 115 6.16 16.74 4.54
CA ARG A 115 6.91 18.00 4.37
C ARG A 115 6.59 18.66 3.04
N PRO A 116 6.48 20.01 2.96
CA PRO A 116 6.05 20.72 1.75
C PRO A 116 6.78 20.30 0.46
N GLU A 117 8.09 20.08 0.55
CA GLU A 117 8.96 19.64 -0.56
C GLU A 117 8.69 18.22 -1.07
N HIS A 118 7.93 17.43 -0.31
CA HIS A 118 7.59 16.04 -0.62
C HIS A 118 6.10 15.82 -0.82
N ARG A 119 5.28 16.87 -0.78
CA ARG A 119 3.83 16.72 -0.98
C ARG A 119 3.53 16.45 -2.44
N GLY A 120 2.77 15.38 -2.70
CA GLY A 120 2.18 15.11 -3.99
C GLY A 120 0.86 15.87 -4.22
N PRO A 121 -0.04 15.30 -5.03
CA PRO A 121 -1.29 15.95 -5.45
C PRO A 121 -2.18 16.44 -4.30
N ALA A 122 -2.15 15.78 -3.14
CA ALA A 122 -2.95 16.13 -1.97
C ALA A 122 -2.76 17.59 -1.52
N ALA A 123 -1.58 18.19 -1.72
CA ALA A 123 -1.33 19.59 -1.36
C ALA A 123 -2.26 20.59 -2.07
N ARG A 124 -2.82 20.22 -3.23
CA ARG A 124 -3.71 21.06 -4.05
C ARG A 124 -5.18 20.69 -3.92
N MET A 125 -5.51 19.71 -3.05
CA MET A 125 -6.86 19.28 -2.74
C MET A 125 -7.43 20.05 -1.54
N THR A 126 -8.76 20.21 -1.49
CA THR A 126 -9.46 20.58 -0.26
C THR A 126 -9.42 19.43 0.75
N GLU A 127 -9.81 19.68 1.99
CA GLU A 127 -9.87 18.64 3.02
C GLU A 127 -10.89 17.54 2.63
N GLU A 128 -12.05 17.93 2.12
CA GLU A 128 -13.11 17.01 1.69
C GLU A 128 -12.63 16.09 0.56
N GLU A 129 -11.88 16.63 -0.40
CA GLU A 129 -11.32 15.86 -1.50
C GLU A 129 -10.25 14.86 -1.04
N ARG A 130 -9.44 15.22 -0.04
CA ARG A 130 -8.48 14.29 0.57
C ARG A 130 -9.20 13.17 1.30
N LEU A 131 -10.29 13.46 2.01
CA LEU A 131 -11.12 12.45 2.66
C LEU A 131 -11.79 11.51 1.66
N LEU A 132 -12.23 12.03 0.50
CA LEU A 132 -12.73 11.21 -0.60
C LEU A 132 -11.63 10.32 -1.20
N TRP A 133 -10.42 10.83 -1.38
CA TRP A 133 -9.28 10.03 -1.83
C TRP A 133 -8.90 8.95 -0.81
N LEU A 134 -8.92 9.30 0.48
CA LEU A 134 -8.66 8.34 1.55
C LEU A 134 -9.71 7.22 1.58
N GLU A 135 -10.99 7.57 1.50
CA GLU A 135 -12.08 6.60 1.39
C GLU A 135 -11.92 5.71 0.15
N HIS A 136 -11.53 6.31 -0.99
CA HIS A 136 -11.24 5.58 -2.22
C HIS A 136 -10.14 4.54 -2.02
N ASN A 137 -8.99 4.93 -1.46
CA ASN A 137 -7.86 4.04 -1.27
C ASN A 137 -8.20 2.90 -0.29
N PHE A 138 -8.92 3.18 0.80
CA PHE A 138 -9.39 2.12 1.70
C PHE A 138 -10.39 1.18 1.03
N TYR A 139 -11.36 1.72 0.31
CA TYR A 139 -12.38 0.90 -0.34
C TYR A 139 -11.74 -0.04 -1.37
N TRP A 140 -10.92 0.48 -2.29
CA TRP A 140 -10.28 -0.36 -3.32
C TRP A 140 -9.18 -1.25 -2.74
N GLY A 141 -8.49 -0.80 -1.69
CA GLY A 141 -7.59 -1.65 -0.91
C GLY A 141 -8.32 -2.87 -0.35
N LEU A 142 -9.48 -2.68 0.30
CA LEU A 142 -10.31 -3.76 0.85
C LEU A 142 -10.87 -4.67 -0.25
N GLN A 143 -11.23 -4.12 -1.41
CA GLN A 143 -11.75 -4.89 -2.55
C GLN A 143 -10.70 -5.81 -3.20
N THR A 144 -9.41 -5.50 -3.05
CA THR A 144 -8.35 -6.16 -3.84
C THR A 144 -7.28 -6.85 -3.00
N THR A 145 -7.32 -6.71 -1.67
CA THR A 145 -6.51 -7.52 -0.75
C THR A 145 -7.14 -8.90 -0.52
N ASP A 146 -6.31 -9.89 -0.21
CA ASP A 146 -6.77 -11.18 0.30
C ASP A 146 -7.17 -11.12 1.78
N ARG A 147 -6.56 -10.21 2.57
CA ARG A 147 -6.79 -10.19 4.03
C ARG A 147 -6.52 -8.86 4.73
N TYR A 148 -5.48 -8.13 4.34
CA TYR A 148 -4.99 -6.99 5.11
C TYR A 148 -4.81 -5.75 4.23
N VAL A 149 -5.50 -4.68 4.62
CA VAL A 149 -5.10 -3.33 4.28
C VAL A 149 -4.35 -2.77 5.48
N TRP A 150 -3.14 -2.25 5.26
CA TRP A 150 -2.32 -1.65 6.32
C TRP A 150 -2.11 -0.17 6.05
N CYS A 151 -1.91 0.59 7.12
CA CYS A 151 -1.67 2.02 7.06
C CYS A 151 -0.21 2.31 7.41
N TYR A 152 0.35 3.30 6.74
CA TYR A 152 1.61 3.91 7.14
C TYR A 152 1.43 5.40 7.32
N ASN A 153 2.15 5.92 8.30
CA ASN A 153 2.27 7.33 8.62
C ASN A 153 3.55 7.53 9.44
N GLU A 154 4.09 8.72 9.34
CA GLU A 154 5.23 9.27 10.06
C GLU A 154 4.77 10.35 11.04
N PHE A 155 3.63 11.00 10.76
CA PHE A 155 3.20 12.22 11.44
C PHE A 155 1.93 12.05 12.30
N LEU A 156 1.24 10.91 12.20
CA LEU A 156 0.05 10.60 13.00
C LEU A 156 0.35 9.82 14.30
N ASN A 157 -0.23 10.27 15.42
CA ASN A 157 -0.22 9.59 16.71
C ASN A 157 -1.54 8.81 16.91
N TRP A 158 -1.46 7.48 16.90
CA TRP A 158 -2.62 6.59 17.07
C TRP A 158 -3.02 6.32 18.53
N TRP A 159 -2.19 6.73 19.48
CA TRP A 159 -2.26 6.27 20.87
C TRP A 159 -2.79 7.32 21.82
N ASP A 160 -2.60 8.61 21.53
CA ASP A 160 -3.21 9.69 22.30
C ASP A 160 -4.61 10.01 21.77
N ASN A 161 -5.59 10.03 22.67
CA ASN A 161 -7.00 10.33 22.35
C ASN A 161 -7.28 11.84 22.18
N GLY A 162 -6.25 12.68 22.11
CA GLY A 162 -6.40 14.13 22.04
C GLY A 162 -6.05 14.63 20.65
N ASP A 163 -7.04 15.12 19.91
CA ASP A 163 -6.83 15.89 18.68
C ASP A 163 -5.91 17.08 18.97
N ILE A 164 -4.58 16.93 18.85
CA ILE A 164 -3.66 18.07 18.88
C ILE A 164 -3.72 18.69 17.50
N THR A 165 -4.34 19.85 17.41
CA THR A 165 -4.39 20.63 16.19
C THR A 165 -2.97 21.04 15.78
N ARG A 166 -2.78 21.29 14.49
CA ARG A 166 -1.49 21.80 13.99
C ARG A 166 -1.07 23.10 14.68
N GLU A 167 -2.04 23.96 15.01
CA GLU A 167 -1.80 25.24 15.69
C GLU A 167 -1.34 25.03 17.15
N GLU A 168 -1.92 24.06 17.86
CA GLU A 168 -1.44 23.65 19.19
C GLU A 168 -0.05 23.03 19.14
N ALA A 169 0.22 22.16 18.15
CA ALA A 169 1.54 21.58 17.96
C ALA A 169 2.60 22.66 17.69
N GLU A 170 2.31 23.61 16.80
CA GLU A 170 3.18 24.75 16.50
C GLU A 170 3.37 25.66 17.74
N GLY A 171 2.30 25.90 18.51
CA GLY A 171 2.32 26.68 19.75
C GLY A 171 3.12 26.04 20.91
N MET A 172 3.22 24.71 20.93
CA MET A 172 4.03 23.94 21.89
C MET A 172 5.53 23.91 21.52
N GLY A 173 5.94 24.62 20.46
CA GLY A 173 7.31 24.60 19.96
C GLY A 173 7.71 23.27 19.32
N MET A 174 6.73 22.41 18.98
CA MET A 174 6.99 21.15 18.29
C MET A 174 7.42 21.46 16.86
N THR A 175 8.67 21.14 16.52
CA THR A 175 9.20 21.31 15.18
C THR A 175 8.67 20.22 14.26
N TRP A 176 7.53 20.50 13.60
CA TRP A 176 6.86 19.67 12.58
C TRP A 176 6.29 18.33 13.09
N PRO A 177 5.08 17.92 12.67
CA PRO A 177 4.15 17.23 13.55
C PRO A 177 4.48 15.74 13.68
N ARG A 178 5.34 15.36 14.64
CA ARG A 178 5.54 13.94 14.96
C ARG A 178 4.40 13.33 15.79
N ASP A 179 3.41 14.14 16.20
CA ASP A 179 2.43 13.76 17.22
C ASP A 179 0.98 14.23 16.92
N CYS A 180 0.62 14.53 15.67
CA CYS A 180 -0.77 14.90 15.36
C CYS A 180 -1.69 13.69 15.47
N VAL A 181 -2.79 13.77 16.21
CA VAL A 181 -3.77 12.67 16.25
C VAL A 181 -4.57 12.66 14.94
N PRO A 182 -4.91 11.47 14.37
CA PRO A 182 -5.75 11.40 13.17
C PRO A 182 -7.07 12.12 13.44
N PRO A 183 -7.48 13.09 12.60
CA PRO A 183 -8.74 13.78 12.82
C PRO A 183 -9.89 12.77 12.78
N ILE A 184 -10.97 13.02 13.51
CA ILE A 184 -12.18 12.16 13.49
C ILE A 184 -12.63 11.84 12.05
N SER A 185 -12.49 12.81 11.14
CA SER A 185 -12.79 12.67 9.71
C SER A 185 -11.99 11.55 9.01
N PHE A 186 -10.75 11.28 9.44
CA PHE A 186 -9.97 10.11 8.97
C PHE A 186 -10.68 8.79 9.34
N GLN A 187 -11.08 8.65 10.60
CA GLN A 187 -11.77 7.44 11.08
C GLN A 187 -13.11 7.26 10.37
N GLU A 188 -13.83 8.35 10.15
CA GLU A 188 -15.09 8.34 9.41
C GLU A 188 -14.91 7.90 7.95
N ALA A 189 -13.87 8.36 7.26
CA ALA A 189 -13.54 7.93 5.90
C ALA A 189 -13.24 6.43 5.83
N LEU A 190 -12.41 5.92 6.75
CA LEU A 190 -12.12 4.48 6.87
C LEU A 190 -13.39 3.66 7.15
N LEU A 191 -14.19 4.07 8.14
CA LEU A 191 -15.42 3.37 8.49
C LEU A 191 -16.45 3.44 7.36
N SER A 192 -16.49 4.55 6.61
CA SER A 192 -17.33 4.70 5.43
C SER A 192 -16.91 3.74 4.32
N ALA A 193 -15.62 3.67 3.99
CA ALA A 193 -15.08 2.70 3.04
C ALA A 193 -15.45 1.26 3.42
N LYS A 194 -15.25 0.89 4.69
CA LYS A 194 -15.59 -0.44 5.22
C LYS A 194 -17.08 -0.76 5.06
N ARG A 195 -17.97 0.16 5.44
CA ARG A 195 -19.43 -0.03 5.27
C ARG A 195 -19.83 -0.19 3.81
N LYS A 196 -19.22 0.59 2.90
CA LYS A 196 -19.48 0.48 1.45
C LYS A 196 -18.99 -0.85 0.89
N TYR A 197 -17.80 -1.30 1.30
CA TYR A 197 -17.24 -2.62 0.98
C TYR A 197 -18.17 -3.75 1.44
N GLU A 198 -18.60 -3.73 2.70
CA GLU A 198 -19.47 -4.77 3.29
C GLU A 198 -20.86 -4.83 2.65
N ARG A 199 -21.37 -3.72 2.10
CA ARG A 199 -22.63 -3.68 1.34
C ARG A 199 -22.51 -4.21 -0.09
N GLY A 200 -21.30 -4.37 -0.62
CA GLY A 200 -21.05 -4.93 -1.96
C GLY A 200 -21.46 -4.03 -3.13
N GLY A 201 -21.50 -2.71 -2.96
CA GLY A 201 -21.88 -1.75 -4.01
C GLY A 201 -20.68 -0.98 -4.57
N LEU A 202 -20.78 -0.48 -5.81
CA LEU A 202 -19.74 0.34 -6.42
C LEU A 202 -19.49 1.63 -5.63
N LEU A 203 -18.21 1.99 -5.48
CA LEU A 203 -17.81 3.26 -4.91
C LEU A 203 -18.13 4.39 -5.89
N GLN A 204 -19.08 5.25 -5.53
CA GLN A 204 -19.46 6.44 -6.30
C GLN A 204 -18.63 7.65 -5.86
N ILE A 205 -17.32 7.61 -6.11
CA ILE A 205 -16.41 8.74 -5.92
C ILE A 205 -15.77 9.05 -7.27
N ASP A 206 -15.97 10.25 -7.78
CA ASP A 206 -15.29 10.74 -8.98
C ASP A 206 -13.89 11.26 -8.61
N LEU A 207 -12.98 10.32 -8.34
CA LEU A 207 -11.59 10.66 -8.03
C LEU A 207 -10.83 11.11 -9.29
N THR A 208 -11.26 10.67 -10.47
CA THR A 208 -10.63 11.01 -11.76
C THR A 208 -10.63 12.52 -11.98
N SER A 209 -11.79 13.19 -11.86
CA SER A 209 -11.86 14.64 -12.06
C SER A 209 -11.04 15.43 -11.03
N ILE A 210 -10.99 14.95 -9.78
CA ILE A 210 -10.13 15.55 -8.74
C ILE A 210 -8.66 15.41 -9.15
N MET A 211 -8.23 14.21 -9.52
CA MET A 211 -6.84 13.89 -9.89
C MET A 211 -6.36 14.67 -11.12
N GLU A 212 -7.20 14.79 -12.15
CA GLU A 212 -6.90 15.59 -13.35
C GLU A 212 -6.67 17.06 -13.04
N ARG A 213 -7.31 17.60 -11.99
CA ARG A 213 -7.14 19.00 -11.57
C ARG A 213 -5.88 19.22 -10.74
N VAL A 214 -5.44 18.21 -9.98
CA VAL A 214 -4.37 18.38 -8.98
C VAL A 214 -3.01 17.80 -9.37
N LYS A 215 -2.94 16.97 -10.42
CA LYS A 215 -1.66 16.49 -10.99
C LYS A 215 -1.07 17.56 -11.90
#